data_AF-A0A6P1ELN0-F1
#
_entry.id   AF-A0A6P1ELN0-F1
#
_cell.length_a   1.000
_cell.length_b   1.000
_cell.length_c   1.000
_cell.angle_alpha   90.00
_cell.angle_beta   90.00
_cell.angle_gamma   90.00
#
_symmetry.space_group_name_H-M   'P 1'
#
loop_
_entity.id
_entity.type
_entity.pdbx_description
1 polymer ?
#
loop_
_entity_poly.entity_id
_entity_poly.type
_entity_poly.pdbx_seq_one_letter_code
_entity_poly.pdbx_strand_id
1 'polypeptide(L)'
;MLRWTTALSLALATSAAALPVHAQVWVPAWTASPAPDRQDGTPEAPVQFAHQTVRQDMRLASSATALRFRISNELGDAPLTIGGASAQRTGTATPAKLVTFNGRSEVVVPVGAALLSDPVAMTVPALADVSLTVYFPQPTKPAVRRTALRIADGRLAEVGDKVKLAYRQNVVSAVLAERANKPVVVVALGDSITEGATATRGSNGDWPALLATRLHQACPDQVVVVNAGISGNKVMDHGRSHSALARLDRDVIALPNVSKVIVFEGINDIRHDGGTPPKAGRNAEDMVLGYRQIAERLHGNGIGAIAATITPFGGSDRYEPTSAATRTTLNTWMRGGRTGYDALIDFDAILRDPAKPENLPEDITRDHLHPNDEGYRRMAAGIDLGLLGCRAR
;
A
#
# COMPACT_ATOMS: atom_id res chain seq x y z
N MET A 1 -54.62 28.36 -59.76
CA MET A 1 -53.42 27.51 -59.91
C MET A 1 -52.33 28.09 -59.03
N LEU A 2 -52.16 27.56 -57.82
CA LEU A 2 -51.24 28.08 -56.79
C LEU A 2 -49.94 27.26 -56.85
N ARG A 3 -48.82 27.89 -57.23
CA ARG A 3 -47.50 27.25 -57.28
C ARG A 3 -46.84 27.31 -55.90
N TRP A 4 -46.54 26.15 -55.33
CA TRP A 4 -45.76 26.00 -54.10
C TRP A 4 -44.28 25.91 -54.48
N THR A 5 -43.47 26.88 -54.03
CA THR A 5 -42.00 26.82 -54.12
C THR A 5 -41.45 26.20 -52.84
N THR A 6 -40.92 24.98 -52.94
CA THR A 6 -40.24 24.28 -51.86
C THR A 6 -38.79 24.76 -51.79
N ALA A 7 -38.42 25.47 -50.73
CA ALA A 7 -37.03 25.82 -50.44
C ALA A 7 -36.36 24.64 -49.72
N LEU A 8 -35.34 24.05 -50.35
CA LEU A 8 -34.55 22.96 -49.78
C LEU A 8 -33.39 23.55 -48.97
N SER A 9 -33.51 23.57 -47.66
CA SER A 9 -32.42 23.98 -46.76
C SER A 9 -31.37 22.87 -46.67
N LEU A 10 -30.20 23.09 -47.29
CA LEU A 10 -29.05 22.19 -47.19
C LEU A 10 -28.35 22.42 -45.84
N ALA A 11 -28.66 21.60 -44.84
CA ALA A 11 -27.93 21.60 -43.57
C ALA A 11 -26.59 20.86 -43.78
N LEU A 12 -25.49 21.62 -43.85
CA LEU A 12 -24.14 21.05 -43.75
C LEU A 12 -23.93 20.54 -42.31
N ALA A 13 -24.02 19.23 -42.12
CA ALA A 13 -23.56 18.59 -40.90
C ALA A 13 -22.02 18.54 -40.93
N THR A 14 -21.37 19.45 -40.21
CA THR A 14 -19.94 19.37 -39.92
C THR A 14 -19.73 18.27 -38.87
N SER A 15 -19.37 17.08 -39.32
CA SER A 15 -18.89 16.02 -38.43
C SER A 15 -17.52 16.43 -37.88
N ALA A 16 -17.51 17.12 -36.73
CA ALA A 16 -16.29 17.26 -35.95
C ALA A 16 -15.87 15.86 -35.48
N ALA A 17 -14.77 15.34 -36.03
CA ALA A 17 -14.15 14.13 -35.51
C ALA A 17 -13.72 14.41 -34.07
N ALA A 18 -14.48 13.92 -33.10
CA ALA A 18 -14.04 13.91 -31.71
C ALA A 18 -12.77 13.07 -31.66
N LEU A 19 -11.63 13.70 -31.38
CA LEU A 19 -10.41 12.98 -31.07
C LEU A 19 -10.74 11.97 -29.95
N PRO A 20 -10.26 10.73 -30.02
CA PRO A 20 -10.47 9.78 -28.94
C PRO A 20 -9.89 10.40 -27.67
N VAL A 21 -10.77 10.82 -26.75
CA VAL A 21 -10.37 11.13 -25.39
C VAL A 21 -9.95 9.79 -24.82
N HIS A 22 -8.64 9.52 -24.80
CA HIS A 22 -8.11 8.36 -24.11
C HIS A 22 -8.67 8.41 -22.68
N ALA A 23 -9.44 7.39 -22.30
CA ALA A 23 -10.06 7.31 -20.99
C ALA A 23 -8.96 7.42 -19.93
N GLN A 24 -9.09 8.40 -19.04
CA GLN A 24 -8.11 8.68 -17.99
C GLN A 24 -7.93 7.45 -17.10
N VAL A 25 -6.69 6.95 -16.98
CA VAL A 25 -6.39 5.81 -16.13
C VAL A 25 -5.86 6.32 -14.79
N TRP A 26 -6.58 6.04 -13.71
CA TRP A 26 -6.11 6.26 -12.34
C TRP A 26 -5.57 4.96 -11.76
N VAL A 27 -4.35 5.00 -11.24
CA VAL A 27 -3.73 3.86 -10.54
C VAL A 27 -3.18 4.30 -9.19
N PRO A 28 -3.10 3.42 -8.17
CA PRO A 28 -2.37 3.75 -6.96
C PRO A 28 -0.88 3.89 -7.29
N ALA A 29 -0.28 5.01 -6.87
CA ALA A 29 1.14 5.29 -7.00
C ALA A 29 1.89 5.15 -5.66
N TRP A 30 1.17 5.24 -4.55
CA TRP A 30 1.67 5.03 -3.21
C TRP A 30 0.50 4.63 -2.30
N THR A 31 0.72 3.75 -1.33
CA THR A 31 -0.29 3.36 -0.35
C THR A 31 0.29 3.18 1.04
N ALA A 32 -0.55 3.38 2.04
CA ALA A 32 -0.34 2.96 3.40
C ALA A 32 -1.69 2.56 4.01
N SER A 33 -1.80 1.31 4.44
CA SER A 33 -3.07 0.78 4.93
C SER A 33 -3.49 1.40 6.27
N PRO A 34 -4.80 1.64 6.48
CA PRO A 34 -5.34 1.95 7.78
C PRO A 34 -5.06 0.85 8.82
N ALA A 35 -4.43 1.22 9.93
CA ALA A 35 -4.07 0.38 11.06
C ALA A 35 -4.30 1.18 12.37
N PRO A 36 -5.10 0.65 13.33
CA PRO A 36 -5.32 1.30 14.61
C PRO A 36 -4.05 1.28 15.48
N ASP A 37 -3.97 2.20 16.42
CA ASP A 37 -2.98 2.12 17.50
C ASP A 37 -3.41 1.04 18.49
N ARG A 38 -2.45 0.44 19.18
CA ARG A 38 -2.73 -0.54 20.24
C ARG A 38 -3.48 0.06 21.43
N GLN A 39 -3.42 1.38 21.60
CA GLN A 39 -4.09 2.13 22.67
C GLN A 39 -5.40 2.77 22.18
N ASP A 40 -5.79 2.60 20.91
CA ASP A 40 -7.06 3.13 20.43
C ASP A 40 -8.23 2.53 21.23
N GLY A 41 -9.24 3.36 21.51
CA GLY A 41 -10.37 2.98 22.37
C GLY A 41 -10.06 2.97 23.88
N THR A 42 -8.82 3.25 24.30
CA THR A 42 -8.46 3.44 25.71
C THR A 42 -8.24 4.92 26.06
N PRO A 43 -8.26 5.31 27.36
CA PRO A 43 -7.92 6.67 27.78
C PRO A 43 -6.51 7.12 27.37
N GLU A 44 -5.60 6.18 27.13
CA GLU A 44 -4.21 6.42 26.74
C GLU A 44 -4.02 6.55 25.21
N ALA A 45 -5.09 6.48 24.42
CA ALA A 45 -5.03 6.64 22.96
C ALA A 45 -4.29 7.93 22.57
N PRO A 46 -3.20 7.84 21.79
CA PRO A 46 -2.35 8.99 21.50
C PRO A 46 -3.05 9.96 20.53
N VAL A 47 -3.04 11.25 20.89
CA VAL A 47 -3.26 12.32 19.90
C VAL A 47 -2.03 12.37 18.99
N GLN A 48 -2.23 12.21 17.68
CA GLN A 48 -1.13 12.21 16.73
C GLN A 48 -0.69 13.63 16.37
N PHE A 49 -1.66 14.52 16.09
CA PHE A 49 -1.42 15.92 15.74
C PHE A 49 -2.45 16.82 16.41
N ALA A 50 -2.03 18.02 16.83
CA ALA A 50 -2.92 19.06 17.33
C ALA A 50 -2.31 20.44 17.06
N HIS A 51 -3.02 21.30 16.32
CA HIS A 51 -2.56 22.64 15.93
C HIS A 51 -1.16 22.61 15.26
N GLN A 52 -1.00 21.71 14.28
CA GLN A 52 0.28 21.38 13.68
C GLN A 52 0.18 21.27 12.16
N THR A 53 1.27 21.64 11.48
CA THR A 53 1.47 21.39 10.05
C THR A 53 2.38 20.18 9.88
N VAL A 54 1.90 19.19 9.11
CA VAL A 54 2.57 17.90 8.91
C VAL A 54 2.89 17.73 7.45
N ARG A 55 4.15 17.47 7.13
CA ARG A 55 4.62 17.10 5.80
C ARG A 55 4.97 15.62 5.76
N GLN A 56 4.39 14.92 4.80
CA GLN A 56 4.77 13.55 4.46
C GLN A 56 5.40 13.52 3.06
N ASP A 57 6.61 12.98 2.95
CA ASP A 57 7.26 12.71 1.68
C ASP A 57 6.97 11.26 1.26
N MET A 58 6.53 11.06 0.02
CA MET A 58 6.11 9.76 -0.52
C MET A 58 6.78 9.53 -1.87
N ARG A 59 7.51 8.41 -1.98
CA ARG A 59 8.05 7.95 -3.25
C ARG A 59 6.94 7.33 -4.09
N LEU A 60 6.66 7.91 -5.25
CA LEU A 60 5.63 7.39 -6.13
C LEU A 60 6.18 6.24 -6.98
N ALA A 61 5.57 5.06 -6.91
CA ALA A 61 5.91 3.91 -7.75
C ALA A 61 5.47 4.07 -9.21
N SER A 62 4.70 5.12 -9.52
CA SER A 62 4.17 5.40 -10.85
C SER A 62 4.55 6.80 -11.32
N SER A 63 4.71 6.97 -12.62
CA SER A 63 4.63 8.30 -13.24
C SER A 63 3.20 8.83 -13.21
N ALA A 64 3.06 10.16 -13.26
CA ALA A 64 1.78 10.86 -13.15
C ALA A 64 1.76 12.16 -13.97
N THR A 65 0.60 12.51 -14.53
CA THR A 65 0.29 13.88 -15.03
C THR A 65 -0.51 14.69 -14.02
N ALA A 66 -1.29 14.01 -13.18
CA ALA A 66 -2.00 14.57 -12.04
C ALA A 66 -2.05 13.56 -10.90
N LEU A 67 -2.23 14.07 -9.69
CA LEU A 67 -2.34 13.28 -8.47
C LEU A 67 -3.69 13.50 -7.78
N ARG A 68 -4.17 12.48 -7.09
CA ARG A 68 -5.22 12.62 -6.07
C ARG A 68 -4.76 12.00 -4.77
N PHE A 69 -5.09 12.65 -3.65
CA PHE A 69 -4.73 12.18 -2.31
C PHE A 69 -5.96 11.61 -1.63
N ARG A 70 -5.86 10.37 -1.13
CA ARG A 70 -6.91 9.72 -0.36
C ARG A 70 -6.62 9.87 1.13
N ILE A 71 -7.38 10.76 1.77
CA ILE A 71 -7.29 11.05 3.21
C ILE A 71 -8.31 10.16 3.94
N SER A 72 -7.82 9.25 4.77
CA SER A 72 -8.63 8.26 5.48
C SER A 72 -8.88 8.65 6.93
N ASN A 73 -10.14 8.51 7.34
CA ASN A 73 -10.59 8.47 8.72
C ASN A 73 -11.45 7.21 8.96
N GLU A 74 -11.21 6.16 8.16
CA GLU A 74 -12.04 4.95 8.13
C GLU A 74 -11.98 4.12 9.42
N LEU A 75 -10.87 4.25 10.16
CA LEU A 75 -10.67 3.62 11.46
C LEU A 75 -10.57 4.66 12.60
N GLY A 76 -10.83 5.95 12.32
CA GLY A 76 -10.79 6.98 13.35
C GLY A 76 -12.01 6.94 14.26
N ASP A 77 -11.90 7.54 15.44
CA ASP A 77 -12.96 7.61 16.45
C ASP A 77 -13.63 8.99 16.56
N ALA A 78 -13.09 10.00 15.85
CA ALA A 78 -13.61 11.37 15.83
C ALA A 78 -13.50 12.00 14.42
N PRO A 79 -14.30 13.03 14.09
CA PRO A 79 -14.19 13.73 12.81
C PRO A 79 -12.79 14.34 12.60
N LEU A 80 -12.17 14.06 11.45
CA LEU A 80 -10.85 14.57 11.13
C LEU A 80 -10.96 15.91 10.39
N THR A 81 -10.53 17.00 11.02
CA THR A 81 -10.54 18.34 10.40
C THR A 81 -9.22 18.60 9.68
N ILE A 82 -9.30 18.97 8.40
CA ILE A 82 -8.20 19.40 7.56
C ILE A 82 -8.35 20.92 7.36
N GLY A 83 -7.41 21.70 7.89
CA GLY A 83 -7.41 23.16 7.80
C GLY A 83 -6.68 23.71 6.56
N GLY A 84 -6.27 22.84 5.65
CA GLY A 84 -5.54 23.19 4.43
C GLY A 84 -4.54 22.11 4.05
N ALA A 85 -4.34 21.92 2.75
CA ALA A 85 -3.34 21.00 2.24
C ALA A 85 -2.69 21.51 0.95
N SER A 86 -1.40 21.20 0.77
CA SER A 86 -0.66 21.50 -0.45
C SER A 86 0.29 20.35 -0.81
N ALA A 87 0.56 20.19 -2.09
CA ALA A 87 1.45 19.15 -2.60
C ALA A 87 2.55 19.75 -3.48
N GLN A 88 3.75 19.19 -3.41
CA GLN A 88 4.88 19.59 -4.26
C GLN A 88 5.75 18.39 -4.62
N ARG A 89 6.41 18.46 -5.78
CA ARG A 89 7.49 17.53 -6.11
C ARG A 89 8.75 17.95 -5.35
N THR A 90 9.27 17.09 -4.51
CA THR A 90 10.46 17.41 -3.71
C THR A 90 11.71 17.46 -4.58
N GLY A 91 12.76 18.12 -4.10
CA GLY A 91 14.01 18.27 -4.86
C GLY A 91 13.90 19.13 -6.13
N THR A 92 12.86 19.95 -6.26
CA THR A 92 12.67 20.87 -7.38
C THR A 92 12.29 22.27 -6.94
N ALA A 93 12.45 23.24 -7.84
CA ALA A 93 11.92 24.60 -7.67
C ALA A 93 10.42 24.72 -8.02
N THR A 94 9.71 23.60 -8.21
CA THR A 94 8.28 23.64 -8.55
C THR A 94 7.50 24.12 -7.33
N PRO A 95 6.65 25.17 -7.46
CA PRO A 95 5.87 25.66 -6.34
C PRO A 95 4.85 24.62 -5.88
N ALA A 96 4.53 24.65 -4.58
CA ALA A 96 3.46 23.84 -4.01
C ALA A 96 2.11 24.21 -4.64
N LYS A 97 1.29 23.19 -4.90
CA LYS A 97 -0.05 23.30 -5.46
C LYS A 97 -1.07 23.01 -4.38
N LEU A 98 -2.16 23.78 -4.37
CA LEU A 98 -3.25 23.58 -3.43
C LEU A 98 -3.90 22.21 -3.66
N VAL A 99 -4.23 21.52 -2.57
CA VAL A 99 -5.00 20.28 -2.58
C VAL A 99 -6.40 20.61 -2.04
N THR A 100 -7.42 20.42 -2.87
CA THR A 100 -8.82 20.74 -2.55
C THR A 100 -9.71 19.50 -2.60
N PHE A 101 -10.91 19.61 -2.05
CA PHE A 101 -11.95 18.58 -2.08
C PHE A 101 -13.25 19.21 -2.56
N ASN A 102 -13.59 18.99 -3.83
CA ASN A 102 -14.66 19.70 -4.53
C ASN A 102 -14.49 21.23 -4.41
N GLY A 103 -13.28 21.73 -4.67
CA GLY A 103 -12.90 23.14 -4.59
C GLY A 103 -12.67 23.68 -3.18
N ARG A 104 -12.98 22.92 -2.11
CA ARG A 104 -12.79 23.36 -0.72
C ARG A 104 -11.37 23.05 -0.23
N SER A 105 -10.72 24.05 0.36
CA SER A 105 -9.40 23.92 1.00
C SER A 105 -9.48 23.42 2.44
N GLU A 106 -10.60 23.65 3.11
CA GLU A 106 -10.85 23.21 4.49
C GLU A 106 -12.04 22.23 4.48
N VAL A 107 -11.85 21.06 5.08
CA VAL A 107 -12.85 19.99 5.10
C VAL A 107 -12.80 19.20 6.40
N VAL A 108 -13.90 18.49 6.66
CA VAL A 108 -13.99 17.47 7.70
C VAL A 108 -14.16 16.11 7.02
N VAL A 109 -13.29 15.17 7.32
CA VAL A 109 -13.43 13.76 6.93
C VAL A 109 -14.23 13.05 8.04
N PRO A 110 -15.46 12.56 7.75
CA PRO A 110 -16.28 11.87 8.75
C PRO A 110 -15.61 10.59 9.28
N VAL A 111 -15.99 10.18 10.48
CA VAL A 111 -15.63 8.86 11.02
C VAL A 111 -16.11 7.76 10.06
N GLY A 112 -15.27 6.74 9.83
CA GLY A 112 -15.61 5.61 8.96
C GLY A 112 -15.52 5.92 7.46
N ALA A 113 -15.04 7.10 7.08
CA ALA A 113 -14.96 7.53 5.69
C ALA A 113 -13.52 7.89 5.25
N ALA A 114 -13.33 7.94 3.93
CA ALA A 114 -12.16 8.55 3.32
C ALA A 114 -12.61 9.57 2.26
N LEU A 115 -11.87 10.67 2.14
CA LEU A 115 -12.06 11.64 1.06
C LEU A 115 -10.94 11.53 0.03
N LEU A 116 -11.31 11.67 -1.23
CA LEU A 116 -10.38 11.79 -2.35
C LEU A 116 -10.31 13.26 -2.77
N SER A 117 -9.10 13.79 -2.91
CA SER A 117 -8.92 15.17 -3.38
C SER A 117 -9.35 15.34 -4.84
N ASP A 118 -9.56 16.59 -5.24
CA ASP A 118 -9.59 16.97 -6.65
C ASP A 118 -8.25 16.63 -7.32
N PRO A 119 -8.21 16.44 -8.65
CA PRO A 119 -6.95 16.28 -9.38
C PRO A 119 -6.01 17.47 -9.18
N VAL A 120 -4.80 17.20 -8.70
CA VAL A 120 -3.71 18.16 -8.62
C VAL A 120 -2.80 17.93 -9.82
N ALA A 121 -2.90 18.79 -10.83
CA ALA A 121 -2.07 18.70 -12.03
C ALA A 121 -0.59 18.79 -11.63
N MET A 122 0.19 17.72 -11.78
CA MET A 122 1.59 17.65 -11.37
C MET A 122 2.27 16.53 -12.14
N THR A 123 3.20 16.89 -13.03
CA THR A 123 3.99 15.92 -13.77
C THR A 123 5.10 15.36 -12.88
N VAL A 124 5.02 14.06 -12.58
CA VAL A 124 5.95 13.36 -11.70
C VAL A 124 6.46 12.12 -12.43
N PRO A 125 7.78 11.92 -12.60
CA PRO A 125 8.30 10.67 -13.10
C PRO A 125 8.18 9.56 -12.04
N ALA A 126 8.16 8.30 -12.47
CA ALA A 126 8.18 7.18 -11.53
C ALA A 126 9.43 7.24 -10.63
N LEU A 127 9.28 6.79 -9.39
CA LEU A 127 10.27 6.82 -8.30
C LEU A 127 10.68 8.20 -7.80
N ALA A 128 10.05 9.28 -8.29
CA ALA A 128 10.22 10.60 -7.68
C ALA A 128 9.39 10.74 -6.40
N ASP A 129 9.87 11.63 -5.53
CA ASP A 129 9.25 11.93 -4.25
C ASP A 129 8.29 13.12 -4.39
N VAL A 130 7.10 12.99 -3.81
CA VAL A 130 6.09 14.04 -3.67
C VAL A 130 5.81 14.24 -2.21
N SER A 131 5.78 15.49 -1.77
CA SER A 131 5.38 15.83 -0.41
C SER A 131 3.94 16.32 -0.38
N LEU A 132 3.15 15.81 0.55
CA LEU A 132 1.88 16.39 0.95
C LEU A 132 2.06 17.07 2.32
N THR A 133 1.73 18.35 2.38
CA THR A 133 1.74 19.15 3.61
C THR A 133 0.30 19.44 4.00
N VAL A 134 -0.08 19.13 5.24
CA VAL A 134 -1.44 19.23 5.75
C VAL A 134 -1.42 19.97 7.09
N TYR A 135 -2.33 20.94 7.26
CA TYR A 135 -2.54 21.59 8.55
C TYR A 135 -3.70 20.95 9.30
N PHE A 136 -3.45 20.53 10.54
CA PHE A 136 -4.44 19.96 11.45
C PHE A 136 -4.75 20.96 12.57
N PRO A 137 -5.87 21.72 12.47
CA PRO A 137 -6.22 22.74 13.46
C PRO A 137 -6.70 22.13 14.79
N GLN A 138 -7.18 20.90 14.76
CA GLN A 138 -7.76 20.19 15.91
C GLN A 138 -6.92 18.98 16.30
N PRO A 139 -7.06 18.45 17.54
CA PRO A 139 -6.53 17.14 17.91
C PRO A 139 -7.05 16.06 16.96
N THR A 140 -6.15 15.17 16.53
CA THR A 140 -6.46 14.08 15.61
C THR A 140 -5.98 12.74 16.15
N LYS A 141 -6.76 11.68 15.91
CA LYS A 141 -6.41 10.28 16.17
C LYS A 141 -6.57 9.45 14.88
N PRO A 142 -5.80 9.78 13.83
CA PRO A 142 -5.92 9.10 12.57
C PRO A 142 -5.28 7.71 12.65
N ALA A 143 -5.84 6.79 11.88
CA ALA A 143 -5.48 5.38 11.97
C ALA A 143 -4.94 4.86 10.63
N VAL A 144 -4.06 5.61 9.96
CA VAL A 144 -3.16 5.04 8.93
C VAL A 144 -1.87 4.56 9.59
N ARG A 145 -1.34 3.41 9.14
CA ARG A 145 -0.09 2.85 9.65
C ARG A 145 1.01 3.91 9.77
N ARG A 146 1.93 3.66 10.70
CA ARG A 146 2.96 4.64 11.02
C ARG A 146 3.85 4.89 9.81
N THR A 147 4.16 6.16 9.55
CA THR A 147 5.03 6.60 8.45
C THR A 147 5.98 7.67 8.95
N ALA A 148 7.03 7.95 8.16
CA ALA A 148 7.98 9.00 8.45
C ALA A 148 7.37 10.37 8.09
N LEU A 149 7.37 11.31 9.03
CA LEU A 149 6.71 12.62 8.90
C LEU A 149 7.62 13.73 9.43
N ARG A 150 7.48 14.93 8.86
CA ARG A 150 8.00 16.16 9.47
C ARG A 150 6.84 16.95 10.05
N ILE A 151 6.97 17.36 11.30
CA ILE A 151 5.89 17.99 12.06
C ILE A 151 6.42 19.32 12.60
N ALA A 152 5.64 20.38 12.41
CA ALA A 152 5.93 21.70 12.96
C ALA A 152 4.66 22.29 13.58
N ASP A 153 4.83 23.06 14.65
CA ASP A 153 3.72 23.67 15.36
C ASP A 153 3.16 24.87 14.60
N GLY A 154 1.83 25.05 14.69
CA GLY A 154 1.11 26.13 14.04
C GLY A 154 0.74 25.86 12.57
N ARG A 155 0.10 26.86 11.97
CA ARG A 155 -0.27 26.87 10.54
C ARG A 155 0.90 27.45 9.75
N LEU A 156 1.59 26.61 8.99
CA LEU A 156 2.74 26.99 8.17
C LEU A 156 2.45 26.71 6.70
N ALA A 157 3.01 27.53 5.81
CA ALA A 157 2.94 27.30 4.37
C ALA A 157 3.81 26.12 3.93
N GLU A 158 4.92 25.88 4.65
CA GLU A 158 5.88 24.82 4.36
C GLU A 158 6.48 24.23 5.65
N VAL A 159 6.94 22.99 5.54
CA VAL A 159 7.75 22.31 6.57
C VAL A 159 9.07 21.91 5.93
N GLY A 160 10.15 22.59 6.31
CA GLY A 160 11.46 22.44 5.69
C GLY A 160 12.16 21.12 6.01
N ASP A 161 13.14 20.74 5.19
CA ASP A 161 13.84 19.45 5.29
C ASP A 161 14.66 19.29 6.59
N LYS A 162 15.01 20.41 7.24
CA LYS A 162 15.75 20.45 8.52
C LYS A 162 14.92 19.95 9.70
N VAL A 163 13.59 19.88 9.57
CA VAL A 163 12.73 19.31 10.61
C VAL A 163 12.99 17.81 10.71
N LYS A 164 13.28 17.33 11.93
CA LYS A 164 13.58 15.92 12.19
C LYS A 164 12.38 15.03 11.83
N LEU A 165 12.66 13.86 11.26
CA LEU A 165 11.62 12.86 11.00
C LEU A 165 11.10 12.28 12.32
N ALA A 166 9.79 12.31 12.49
CA ALA A 166 9.04 11.53 13.45
C ALA A 166 8.46 10.27 12.78
N TYR A 167 8.09 9.28 13.58
CA TYR A 167 7.40 8.06 13.10
C TYR A 167 6.06 7.92 13.82
N ARG A 168 4.98 8.36 13.18
CA ARG A 168 3.62 8.47 13.77
C ARG A 168 2.58 7.92 12.80
N GLN A 169 1.40 7.55 13.31
CA GLN A 169 0.25 7.28 12.44
C GLN A 169 -0.09 8.55 11.66
N ASN A 170 -0.64 8.39 10.47
CA ASN A 170 -0.99 9.52 9.60
C ASN A 170 -2.41 9.36 9.04
N VAL A 171 -2.80 10.22 8.10
CA VAL A 171 -4.11 10.25 7.45
C VAL A 171 -4.09 9.80 5.99
N VAL A 172 -2.94 9.84 5.32
CA VAL A 172 -2.87 9.56 3.87
C VAL A 172 -2.80 8.06 3.66
N SER A 173 -3.82 7.51 3.02
CA SER A 173 -3.94 6.06 2.76
C SER A 173 -3.54 5.66 1.34
N ALA A 174 -3.69 6.57 0.37
CA ALA A 174 -3.24 6.37 -1.00
C ALA A 174 -2.95 7.69 -1.71
N VAL A 175 -2.03 7.63 -2.66
CA VAL A 175 -1.88 8.63 -3.73
C VAL A 175 -2.24 7.93 -5.03
N LEU A 176 -3.22 8.46 -5.76
CA LEU A 176 -3.59 7.98 -7.09
C LEU A 176 -2.91 8.84 -8.15
N ALA A 177 -2.32 8.21 -9.15
CA ALA A 177 -1.71 8.86 -10.30
C ALA A 177 -2.59 8.72 -11.54
N GLU A 178 -2.79 9.84 -12.23
CA GLU A 178 -3.35 9.85 -13.58
C GLU A 178 -2.26 9.48 -14.60
N ARG A 179 -2.57 8.55 -15.49
CA ARG A 179 -1.67 8.09 -16.55
C ARG A 179 -2.35 8.02 -17.90
N ALA A 180 -1.55 8.18 -18.94
CA ALA A 180 -1.96 7.93 -20.32
C ALA A 180 -2.14 6.42 -20.61
N ASN A 181 -1.29 5.58 -20.01
CA ASN A 181 -1.28 4.13 -20.26
C ASN A 181 -1.55 3.35 -18.97
N LYS A 182 -2.35 2.29 -19.07
CA LYS A 182 -2.66 1.37 -17.96
C LYS A 182 -1.46 0.44 -17.69
N PRO A 183 -0.79 0.53 -16.51
CA PRO A 183 0.23 -0.42 -16.10
C PRO A 183 -0.38 -1.70 -15.52
N VAL A 184 0.46 -2.70 -15.28
CA VAL A 184 0.18 -3.75 -14.30
C VAL A 184 0.34 -3.15 -12.91
N VAL A 185 -0.71 -3.17 -12.11
CA VAL A 185 -0.68 -2.70 -10.71
C VAL A 185 -0.58 -3.90 -9.78
N VAL A 186 0.46 -3.93 -8.96
CA VAL A 186 0.75 -4.97 -7.97
C VAL A 186 0.59 -4.40 -6.57
N VAL A 187 -0.25 -5.02 -5.75
CA VAL A 187 -0.36 -4.69 -4.32
C VAL A 187 0.38 -5.75 -3.50
N ALA A 188 1.31 -5.32 -2.65
CA ALA A 188 1.93 -6.19 -1.66
C ALA A 188 1.08 -6.17 -0.37
N LEU A 189 0.24 -7.19 -0.18
CA LEU A 189 -0.59 -7.37 1.01
C LEU A 189 0.18 -8.21 2.02
N GLY A 190 0.45 -7.65 3.20
CA GLY A 190 1.23 -8.38 4.19
C GLY A 190 1.33 -7.77 5.58
N ASP A 191 2.20 -8.39 6.37
CA ASP A 191 2.44 -8.03 7.76
C ASP A 191 3.62 -7.03 7.94
N SER A 192 4.34 -7.10 9.07
CA SER A 192 5.50 -6.26 9.40
C SER A 192 6.65 -6.42 8.43
N ILE A 193 6.83 -7.61 7.84
CA ILE A 193 7.89 -7.85 6.85
C ILE A 193 7.54 -7.11 5.56
N THR A 194 6.27 -7.10 5.17
CA THR A 194 5.81 -6.31 4.01
C THR A 194 5.80 -4.81 4.31
N GLU A 195 5.42 -4.39 5.51
CA GLU A 195 5.49 -2.97 5.92
C GLU A 195 6.93 -2.43 5.86
N GLY A 196 7.93 -3.28 6.10
CA GLY A 196 9.33 -2.89 6.20
C GLY A 196 9.73 -2.48 7.63
N ALA A 197 9.24 -3.18 8.66
CA ALA A 197 9.35 -2.79 10.07
C ALA A 197 10.78 -2.44 10.55
N THR A 198 11.78 -3.08 9.95
CA THR A 198 13.22 -2.96 10.25
C THR A 198 14.02 -2.24 9.17
N ALA A 199 13.37 -1.82 8.08
CA ALA A 199 14.00 -1.01 7.07
C ALA A 199 14.41 0.35 7.65
N THR A 200 15.48 0.94 7.13
CA THR A 200 15.87 2.29 7.52
C THR A 200 14.73 3.28 7.23
N ARG A 201 14.29 4.01 8.25
CA ARG A 201 13.10 4.87 8.15
C ARG A 201 13.29 5.94 7.09
N GLY A 202 12.32 6.04 6.17
CA GLY A 202 12.33 7.03 5.09
C GLY A 202 13.28 6.71 3.92
N SER A 203 13.98 5.56 3.93
CA SER A 203 14.85 5.17 2.80
C SER A 203 14.07 4.60 1.61
N ASN A 204 12.84 4.13 1.83
CA ASN A 204 12.09 3.25 0.91
C ASN A 204 12.86 1.94 0.64
N GLY A 205 13.49 1.39 1.69
CA GLY A 205 14.26 0.15 1.67
C GLY A 205 13.44 -1.12 1.94
N ASP A 206 12.11 -1.02 2.06
CA ASP A 206 11.22 -2.16 2.10
C ASP A 206 11.20 -2.92 0.76
N TRP A 207 10.95 -4.24 0.79
CA TRP A 207 11.02 -5.06 -0.41
C TRP A 207 10.03 -4.62 -1.52
N PRO A 208 8.80 -4.13 -1.24
CA PRO A 208 7.91 -3.62 -2.30
C PRO A 208 8.49 -2.40 -3.02
N ALA A 209 9.07 -1.44 -2.29
CA ALA A 209 9.71 -0.27 -2.88
C ALA A 209 10.98 -0.62 -3.70
N LEU A 210 11.78 -1.56 -3.19
CA LEU A 210 12.95 -2.07 -3.93
C LEU A 210 12.54 -2.85 -5.18
N LEU A 211 11.44 -3.62 -5.12
CA LEU A 211 10.86 -4.30 -6.28
C LEU A 211 10.36 -3.30 -7.32
N ALA A 212 9.68 -2.22 -6.90
CA ALA A 212 9.27 -1.13 -7.79
C ALA A 212 10.48 -0.53 -8.53
N THR A 213 11.60 -0.36 -7.83
CA THR A 213 12.86 0.13 -8.42
C THR A 213 13.39 -0.82 -9.49
N ARG A 214 13.47 -2.13 -9.19
CA ARG A 214 13.91 -3.16 -10.15
C ARG A 214 13.02 -3.18 -11.40
N LEU A 215 11.70 -3.13 -11.21
CA LEU A 215 10.73 -3.14 -12.30
C LEU A 215 10.82 -1.89 -13.17
N HIS A 216 11.01 -0.71 -12.57
CA HIS A 216 11.22 0.52 -13.33
C HIS A 216 12.49 0.46 -14.18
N GLN A 217 13.57 -0.14 -13.66
CA GLN A 217 14.82 -0.31 -14.40
C GLN A 217 14.68 -1.31 -15.56
N ALA A 218 14.01 -2.45 -15.34
CA ALA A 218 13.88 -3.51 -16.33
C ALA A 218 12.76 -3.25 -17.36
N CYS A 219 11.64 -2.68 -16.92
CA CYS A 219 10.45 -2.41 -17.72
C CYS A 219 9.83 -1.04 -17.35
N PRO A 220 10.49 0.06 -17.77
CA PRO A 220 10.05 1.41 -17.41
C PRO A 220 8.56 1.63 -17.70
N ASP A 221 7.86 2.25 -16.73
CA ASP A 221 6.45 2.64 -16.83
C ASP A 221 5.41 1.51 -17.02
N GLN A 222 5.82 0.23 -16.98
CA GLN A 222 4.91 -0.90 -17.23
C GLN A 222 4.27 -1.49 -15.97
N VAL A 223 4.98 -1.46 -14.84
CA VAL A 223 4.52 -2.09 -13.59
C VAL A 223 4.63 -1.11 -12.43
N VAL A 224 3.60 -1.06 -11.60
CA VAL A 224 3.53 -0.24 -10.39
C VAL A 224 3.35 -1.16 -9.20
N VAL A 225 4.17 -1.01 -8.17
CA VAL A 225 4.09 -1.79 -6.93
C VAL A 225 3.77 -0.87 -5.77
N VAL A 226 2.71 -1.19 -5.02
CA VAL A 226 2.31 -0.43 -3.82
C VAL A 226 2.24 -1.34 -2.59
N ASN A 227 2.49 -0.75 -1.42
CA ASN A 227 2.68 -1.46 -0.16
C ASN A 227 1.44 -1.36 0.73
N ALA A 228 0.78 -2.49 0.98
CA ALA A 228 -0.34 -2.64 1.91
C ALA A 228 0.06 -3.47 3.15
N GLY A 229 1.33 -3.38 3.57
CA GLY A 229 1.86 -4.01 4.75
C GLY A 229 1.38 -3.37 6.05
N ILE A 230 1.05 -4.16 7.08
CA ILE A 230 0.77 -3.68 8.44
C ILE A 230 1.45 -4.59 9.47
N SER A 231 2.28 -4.02 10.34
CA SER A 231 2.99 -4.75 11.39
C SER A 231 2.05 -5.49 12.31
N GLY A 232 2.30 -6.80 12.48
CA GLY A 232 1.46 -7.66 13.30
C GLY A 232 0.09 -7.96 12.70
N ASN A 233 -0.13 -7.71 11.41
CA ASN A 233 -1.31 -8.21 10.70
C ASN A 233 -1.27 -9.72 10.55
N LYS A 234 -2.45 -10.26 10.29
CA LYS A 234 -2.75 -11.68 10.26
C LYS A 234 -3.81 -11.95 9.20
N VAL A 235 -3.88 -13.19 8.73
CA VAL A 235 -4.86 -13.63 7.74
C VAL A 235 -6.26 -13.75 8.31
N MET A 236 -6.41 -14.49 9.41
CA MET A 236 -7.72 -14.97 9.89
C MET A 236 -8.32 -14.08 10.97
N ASP A 237 -7.72 -14.08 12.17
CA ASP A 237 -8.16 -13.23 13.29
C ASP A 237 -7.53 -11.83 13.21
N HIS A 238 -8.11 -10.87 13.93
CA HIS A 238 -7.50 -9.55 14.02
C HIS A 238 -6.15 -9.64 14.76
N GLY A 239 -5.15 -8.99 14.17
CA GLY A 239 -3.84 -8.81 14.77
C GLY A 239 -3.75 -7.45 15.43
N ARG A 240 -2.69 -6.69 15.12
CA ARG A 240 -2.62 -5.26 15.45
C ARG A 240 -3.57 -4.39 14.63
N SER A 241 -4.18 -4.96 13.60
CA SER A 241 -5.19 -4.34 12.75
C SER A 241 -6.24 -5.38 12.35
N HIS A 242 -7.31 -4.93 11.69
CA HIS A 242 -8.24 -5.83 11.00
C HIS A 242 -7.47 -6.83 10.12
N SER A 243 -7.91 -8.08 10.11
CA SER A 243 -7.22 -9.17 9.41
C SER A 243 -7.13 -8.92 7.90
N ALA A 244 -6.22 -9.59 7.21
CA ALA A 244 -6.05 -9.50 5.77
C ALA A 244 -7.38 -9.80 5.05
N LEU A 245 -8.14 -10.80 5.53
CA LEU A 245 -9.49 -11.08 5.04
C LEU A 245 -10.45 -9.88 5.22
N ALA A 246 -10.46 -9.25 6.39
CA ALA A 246 -11.37 -8.15 6.69
C ALA A 246 -11.00 -6.84 6.00
N ARG A 247 -9.72 -6.61 5.70
CA ARG A 247 -9.25 -5.38 5.02
C ARG A 247 -9.06 -5.53 3.51
N LEU A 248 -9.27 -6.72 2.95
CA LEU A 248 -9.02 -7.00 1.52
C LEU A 248 -9.77 -6.03 0.60
N ASP A 249 -11.04 -5.74 0.89
CA ASP A 249 -11.83 -4.84 0.06
C ASP A 249 -11.24 -3.43 0.09
N ARG A 250 -10.99 -2.91 1.29
CA ARG A 250 -10.53 -1.55 1.52
C ARG A 250 -9.12 -1.30 0.96
N ASP A 251 -8.20 -2.23 1.23
CA ASP A 251 -6.78 -2.03 0.96
C ASP A 251 -6.34 -2.52 -0.42
N VAL A 252 -7.19 -3.31 -1.10
CA VAL A 252 -6.85 -3.93 -2.39
C VAL A 252 -7.96 -3.73 -3.41
N ILE A 253 -9.14 -4.33 -3.21
CA ILE A 253 -10.17 -4.42 -4.27
C ILE A 253 -10.72 -3.03 -4.63
N ALA A 254 -10.85 -2.14 -3.63
CA ALA A 254 -11.32 -0.77 -3.84
C ALA A 254 -10.27 0.16 -4.48
N LEU A 255 -9.01 -0.29 -4.62
CA LEU A 255 -8.01 0.48 -5.34
C LEU A 255 -8.24 0.35 -6.86
N PRO A 256 -8.11 1.44 -7.62
CA PRO A 256 -8.42 1.39 -9.05
C PRO A 256 -7.35 0.61 -9.81
N ASN A 257 -7.81 -0.22 -10.75
CA ASN A 257 -6.98 -0.92 -11.73
C ASN A 257 -5.92 -1.89 -11.14
N VAL A 258 -6.13 -2.41 -9.92
CA VAL A 258 -5.29 -3.50 -9.39
C VAL A 258 -5.31 -4.69 -10.34
N SER A 259 -4.13 -5.22 -10.66
CA SER A 259 -3.96 -6.34 -11.59
C SER A 259 -3.54 -7.61 -10.86
N LYS A 260 -2.67 -7.49 -9.86
CA LYS A 260 -2.09 -8.61 -9.11
C LYS A 260 -1.92 -8.25 -7.64
N VAL A 261 -1.93 -9.26 -6.77
CA VAL A 261 -1.64 -9.13 -5.35
C VAL A 261 -0.61 -10.16 -4.95
N ILE A 262 0.44 -9.73 -4.27
CA ILE A 262 1.35 -10.63 -3.56
C ILE A 262 0.83 -10.74 -2.14
N VAL A 263 0.40 -11.93 -1.75
CA VAL A 263 -0.11 -12.23 -0.40
C VAL A 263 1.04 -12.81 0.41
N PHE A 264 1.58 -12.00 1.31
CA PHE A 264 2.68 -12.38 2.19
C PHE A 264 2.32 -12.08 3.66
N GLU A 265 1.60 -13.03 4.24
CA GLU A 265 1.03 -13.01 5.59
C GLU A 265 1.23 -14.39 6.24
N GLY A 266 1.05 -14.49 7.56
CA GLY A 266 0.84 -15.76 8.26
C GLY A 266 1.80 -16.03 9.40
N ILE A 267 2.96 -15.37 9.44
CA ILE A 267 3.94 -15.60 10.53
C ILE A 267 3.37 -15.18 11.89
N ASN A 268 2.48 -14.19 11.93
CA ASN A 268 1.80 -13.74 13.15
C ASN A 268 0.60 -14.62 13.53
N ASP A 269 -0.07 -15.24 12.54
CA ASP A 269 -1.20 -16.13 12.76
C ASP A 269 -0.74 -17.37 13.53
N ILE A 270 0.29 -18.04 13.03
CA ILE A 270 0.73 -19.37 13.48
C ILE A 270 1.42 -19.40 14.85
N ARG A 271 1.56 -18.26 15.53
CA ARG A 271 2.13 -18.14 16.89
C ARG A 271 1.16 -18.57 17.97
N HIS A 272 1.65 -18.85 19.17
CA HIS A 272 0.87 -19.11 20.38
C HIS A 272 -0.08 -20.31 20.24
N ASP A 273 0.44 -21.43 19.72
CA ASP A 273 -0.06 -22.82 19.78
C ASP A 273 -1.57 -23.14 19.67
N GLY A 274 -2.41 -22.21 19.23
CA GLY A 274 -3.86 -22.37 19.28
C GLY A 274 -4.51 -21.64 20.44
N GLY A 275 -3.85 -21.57 21.60
CA GLY A 275 -4.41 -21.06 22.85
C GLY A 275 -5.74 -21.73 23.27
N THR A 276 -6.21 -21.42 24.48
CA THR A 276 -7.56 -21.78 24.93
C THR A 276 -8.38 -20.50 25.16
N PRO A 277 -9.55 -20.32 24.50
CA PRO A 277 -10.12 -21.18 23.46
C PRO A 277 -9.31 -21.10 22.13
N PRO A 278 -9.39 -22.14 21.27
CA PRO A 278 -8.74 -22.14 19.96
C PRO A 278 -9.10 -20.90 19.14
N LYS A 279 -8.09 -20.26 18.54
CA LYS A 279 -8.28 -19.13 17.62
C LYS A 279 -8.03 -19.56 16.17
N ALA A 280 -8.79 -18.98 15.25
CA ALA A 280 -8.58 -19.22 13.82
C ALA A 280 -7.18 -18.79 13.37
N GLY A 281 -6.59 -19.53 12.42
CA GLY A 281 -5.27 -19.24 11.84
C GLY A 281 -4.09 -19.81 12.62
N ARG A 282 -4.33 -20.58 13.68
CA ARG A 282 -3.26 -21.14 14.53
C ARG A 282 -2.70 -22.46 13.99
N ASN A 283 -3.49 -23.17 13.19
CA ASN A 283 -3.09 -24.40 12.51
C ASN A 283 -3.07 -24.18 10.98
N ALA A 284 -2.50 -25.16 10.26
CA ALA A 284 -2.35 -25.06 8.81
C ALA A 284 -3.68 -25.09 8.05
N GLU A 285 -4.69 -25.82 8.54
CA GLU A 285 -5.98 -25.98 7.87
C GLU A 285 -6.75 -24.65 7.82
N ASP A 286 -6.84 -23.95 8.96
CA ASP A 286 -7.45 -22.62 9.03
C ASP A 286 -6.73 -21.61 8.13
N MET A 287 -5.40 -21.67 8.10
CA MET A 287 -4.60 -20.79 7.26
C MET A 287 -4.80 -21.07 5.77
N VAL A 288 -4.85 -22.34 5.37
CA VAL A 288 -5.19 -22.74 3.99
C VAL A 288 -6.59 -22.24 3.61
N LEU A 289 -7.58 -22.34 4.51
CA LEU A 289 -8.90 -21.77 4.29
C LEU A 289 -8.82 -20.25 4.04
N GLY A 290 -8.12 -19.52 4.91
CA GLY A 290 -7.95 -18.07 4.77
C GLY A 290 -7.28 -17.66 3.47
N TYR A 291 -6.17 -18.31 3.10
CA TYR A 291 -5.49 -18.07 1.82
C TYR A 291 -6.40 -18.34 0.62
N ARG A 292 -7.17 -19.43 0.63
CA ARG A 292 -8.14 -19.73 -0.43
C ARG A 292 -9.23 -18.67 -0.55
N GLN A 293 -9.77 -18.22 0.58
CA GLN A 293 -10.77 -17.14 0.59
C GLN A 293 -10.21 -15.82 0.04
N ILE A 294 -8.94 -15.50 0.31
CA ILE A 294 -8.29 -14.34 -0.31
C ILE A 294 -8.22 -14.53 -1.83
N ALA A 295 -7.69 -15.68 -2.30
CA ALA A 295 -7.55 -15.94 -3.74
C ALA A 295 -8.89 -15.90 -4.49
N GLU A 296 -9.93 -16.57 -3.97
CA GLU A 296 -11.28 -16.57 -4.55
C GLU A 296 -11.85 -15.16 -4.70
N ARG A 297 -11.69 -14.32 -3.68
CA ARG A 297 -12.20 -12.94 -3.71
C ARG A 297 -11.42 -12.03 -4.66
N LEU A 298 -10.11 -12.24 -4.79
CA LEU A 298 -9.29 -11.55 -5.77
C LEU A 298 -9.69 -11.94 -7.20
N HIS A 299 -9.79 -13.23 -7.47
CA HIS A 299 -10.21 -13.74 -8.79
C HIS A 299 -11.62 -13.30 -9.16
N GLY A 300 -12.55 -13.27 -8.21
CA GLY A 300 -13.91 -12.73 -8.41
C GLY A 300 -13.94 -11.26 -8.85
N ASN A 301 -12.85 -10.51 -8.64
CA ASN A 301 -12.67 -9.13 -9.09
C ASN A 301 -11.68 -9.01 -10.27
N GLY A 302 -11.31 -10.12 -10.91
CA GLY A 302 -10.35 -10.14 -12.03
C GLY A 302 -8.91 -9.82 -11.63
N ILE A 303 -8.57 -9.95 -10.35
CA ILE A 303 -7.24 -9.68 -9.81
C ILE A 303 -6.48 -10.99 -9.63
N GLY A 304 -5.26 -11.08 -10.17
CA GLY A 304 -4.41 -12.25 -9.98
C GLY A 304 -3.84 -12.35 -8.56
N ALA A 305 -3.76 -13.55 -8.01
CA ALA A 305 -3.25 -13.83 -6.68
C ALA A 305 -1.88 -14.55 -6.75
N ILE A 306 -0.87 -14.01 -6.07
CA ILE A 306 0.47 -14.58 -5.95
C ILE A 306 0.72 -14.93 -4.48
N ALA A 307 0.96 -16.21 -4.21
CA ALA A 307 1.30 -16.66 -2.86
C ALA A 307 2.78 -16.35 -2.57
N ALA A 308 3.09 -15.96 -1.34
CA ALA A 308 4.46 -15.87 -0.86
C ALA A 308 4.66 -16.78 0.36
N THR A 309 5.68 -17.63 0.31
CA THR A 309 6.00 -18.54 1.44
C THR A 309 6.39 -17.74 2.68
N ILE A 310 5.99 -18.22 3.85
CA ILE A 310 6.35 -17.64 5.15
C ILE A 310 7.86 -17.81 5.36
N THR A 311 8.56 -16.77 5.80
CA THR A 311 10.03 -16.78 5.95
C THR A 311 10.52 -17.58 7.17
N PRO A 312 11.81 -17.96 7.23
CA PRO A 312 12.40 -18.59 8.40
C PRO A 312 12.41 -17.65 9.61
N PHE A 313 12.39 -18.23 10.82
CA PHE A 313 12.33 -17.47 12.08
C PHE A 313 12.93 -18.24 13.28
N GLY A 314 13.76 -19.25 13.02
CA GLY A 314 14.31 -20.20 13.98
C GLY A 314 15.16 -19.60 15.09
N GLY A 315 15.81 -18.47 14.83
CA GLY A 315 16.61 -17.74 15.81
C GLY A 315 15.81 -16.68 16.58
N SER A 316 14.52 -16.51 16.29
CA SER A 316 13.72 -15.45 16.90
C SER A 316 13.26 -15.83 18.29
N ASP A 317 13.18 -14.86 19.19
CA ASP A 317 12.51 -15.00 20.50
C ASP A 317 11.02 -15.39 20.38
N ARG A 318 10.46 -15.31 19.17
CA ARG A 318 9.10 -15.69 18.83
C ARG A 318 8.98 -17.14 18.33
N TYR A 319 10.06 -17.89 18.29
CA TYR A 319 10.10 -19.26 17.81
C TYR A 319 9.35 -20.23 18.72
N GLU A 320 8.50 -21.05 18.11
CA GLU A 320 7.79 -22.15 18.77
C GLU A 320 7.86 -23.37 17.82
N PRO A 321 8.20 -24.58 18.30
CA PRO A 321 8.26 -25.77 17.44
C PRO A 321 6.95 -26.06 16.69
N THR A 322 5.81 -25.78 17.32
CA THR A 322 4.47 -25.90 16.72
C THR A 322 4.28 -24.92 15.58
N SER A 323 4.65 -23.64 15.76
CA SER A 323 4.65 -22.64 14.70
C SER A 323 5.55 -23.04 13.53
N ALA A 324 6.75 -23.58 13.80
CA ALA A 324 7.68 -24.03 12.78
C ALA A 324 7.13 -25.22 11.95
N ALA A 325 6.45 -26.16 12.61
CA ALA A 325 5.76 -27.26 11.94
C ALA A 325 4.60 -26.77 11.07
N THR A 326 3.78 -25.84 11.58
CA THR A 326 2.70 -25.20 10.81
C THR A 326 3.27 -24.45 9.60
N ARG A 327 4.34 -23.67 9.77
CA ARG A 327 5.05 -22.97 8.70
C ARG A 327 5.51 -23.93 7.60
N THR A 328 6.14 -25.04 8.00
CA THR A 328 6.61 -26.08 7.07
C THR A 328 5.46 -26.67 6.26
N THR A 329 4.34 -26.96 6.93
CA THR A 329 3.13 -27.49 6.29
C THR A 329 2.57 -26.50 5.27
N LEU A 330 2.44 -25.23 5.65
CA LEU A 330 1.92 -24.17 4.77
C LEU A 330 2.82 -23.92 3.56
N ASN A 331 4.14 -23.82 3.77
CA ASN A 331 5.07 -23.62 2.66
C ASN A 331 5.13 -24.82 1.71
N THR A 332 5.00 -26.04 2.24
CA THR A 332 4.88 -27.25 1.41
C THR A 332 3.60 -27.21 0.58
N TRP A 333 2.47 -26.82 1.17
CA TRP A 333 1.22 -26.63 0.44
C TRP A 333 1.35 -25.57 -0.65
N MET A 334 1.95 -24.42 -0.36
CA MET A 334 2.17 -23.33 -1.33
C MET A 334 3.00 -23.79 -2.53
N ARG A 335 4.05 -24.60 -2.30
CA ARG A 335 4.89 -25.18 -3.35
C ARG A 335 4.22 -26.29 -4.16
N GLY A 336 3.15 -26.88 -3.63
CA GLY A 336 2.44 -28.01 -4.27
C GLY A 336 1.60 -27.64 -5.50
N GLY A 337 1.48 -26.35 -5.85
CA GLY A 337 0.87 -25.87 -7.10
C GLY A 337 -0.67 -25.96 -7.19
N ARG A 338 -1.34 -26.64 -6.25
CA ARG A 338 -2.82 -26.74 -6.18
C ARG A 338 -3.38 -25.88 -5.05
N THR A 339 -3.01 -24.60 -5.07
CA THR A 339 -3.29 -23.63 -3.99
C THR A 339 -4.51 -22.77 -4.27
N GLY A 340 -4.89 -22.61 -5.55
CA GLY A 340 -5.80 -21.56 -6.01
C GLY A 340 -5.11 -20.23 -6.30
N TYR A 341 -3.78 -20.15 -6.18
CA TYR A 341 -2.99 -18.99 -6.57
C TYR A 341 -2.39 -19.18 -7.96
N ASP A 342 -2.17 -18.06 -8.66
CA ASP A 342 -1.67 -18.03 -10.04
C ASP A 342 -0.15 -18.19 -10.14
N ALA A 343 0.57 -17.86 -9.05
CA ALA A 343 2.02 -17.96 -8.97
C ALA A 343 2.51 -18.04 -7.52
N LEU A 344 3.80 -18.35 -7.37
CA LEU A 344 4.50 -18.45 -6.09
C LEU A 344 5.76 -17.57 -6.09
N ILE A 345 5.98 -16.86 -4.99
CA ILE A 345 7.26 -16.25 -4.63
C ILE A 345 7.79 -16.98 -3.39
N ASP A 346 8.90 -17.68 -3.53
CA ASP A 346 9.47 -18.51 -2.44
C ASP A 346 10.43 -17.71 -1.56
N PHE A 347 9.90 -16.77 -0.76
CA PHE A 347 10.70 -15.99 0.19
C PHE A 347 11.41 -16.85 1.26
N ASP A 348 10.91 -18.04 1.57
CA ASP A 348 11.60 -19.00 2.44
C ASP A 348 12.92 -19.44 1.80
N ALA A 349 12.87 -19.88 0.54
CA ALA A 349 14.06 -20.28 -0.19
C ALA A 349 15.02 -19.10 -0.44
N ILE A 350 14.50 -17.90 -0.68
CA ILE A 350 15.31 -16.68 -0.92
C ILE A 350 16.11 -16.28 0.33
N LEU A 351 15.54 -16.44 1.52
CA LEU A 351 16.10 -15.86 2.75
C LEU A 351 16.74 -16.86 3.71
N ARG A 352 16.43 -18.15 3.63
CA ARG A 352 16.96 -19.14 4.57
C ARG A 352 18.48 -19.27 4.50
N ASP A 353 19.08 -19.47 5.66
CA ASP A 353 20.46 -19.91 5.78
C ASP A 353 20.57 -21.33 5.18
N PRO A 354 21.38 -21.54 4.13
CA PRO A 354 21.56 -22.86 3.53
C PRO A 354 22.08 -23.92 4.51
N ALA A 355 22.86 -23.53 5.53
CA ALA A 355 23.38 -24.44 6.55
C ALA A 355 22.38 -24.68 7.69
N LYS A 356 21.45 -23.76 7.92
CA LYS A 356 20.42 -23.84 8.95
C LYS A 356 19.06 -23.34 8.40
N PRO A 357 18.32 -24.15 7.62
CA PRO A 357 17.17 -23.70 6.85
C PRO A 357 16.02 -23.05 7.62
N GLU A 358 15.91 -23.27 8.93
CA GLU A 358 14.92 -22.58 9.77
C GLU A 358 15.35 -21.16 10.19
N ASN A 359 16.58 -20.75 9.93
CA ASN A 359 17.13 -19.45 10.31
C ASN A 359 17.27 -18.49 9.12
N LEU A 360 17.19 -17.20 9.44
CA LEU A 360 17.76 -16.14 8.61
C LEU A 360 19.26 -16.06 8.88
N PRO A 361 20.12 -15.82 7.86
CA PRO A 361 21.51 -15.43 8.07
C PRO A 361 21.62 -14.19 8.96
N GLU A 362 22.61 -14.18 9.85
CA GLU A 362 22.85 -13.12 10.85
C GLU A 362 22.97 -11.71 10.21
N ASP A 363 23.61 -11.64 9.04
CA ASP A 363 23.89 -10.38 8.35
C ASP A 363 22.64 -9.74 7.72
N ILE A 364 21.52 -10.47 7.62
CA ILE A 364 20.31 -10.00 6.95
C ILE A 364 19.11 -9.81 7.87
N THR A 365 19.30 -9.88 9.18
CA THR A 365 18.24 -9.67 10.18
C THR A 365 18.73 -8.79 11.33
N ARG A 366 17.81 -8.41 12.22
CA ARG A 366 18.12 -7.75 13.50
C ARG A 366 17.56 -8.50 14.71
N ASP A 367 16.54 -9.32 14.51
CA ASP A 367 15.79 -10.03 15.55
C ASP A 367 15.42 -11.47 15.14
N HIS A 368 16.10 -11.98 14.11
CA HIS A 368 15.91 -13.29 13.49
C HIS A 368 14.49 -13.57 12.99
N LEU A 369 13.68 -12.52 12.79
CA LEU A 369 12.35 -12.60 12.21
C LEU A 369 12.17 -11.61 11.07
N HIS A 370 12.55 -10.36 11.29
CA HIS A 370 12.45 -9.31 10.30
C HIS A 370 13.77 -9.18 9.51
N PRO A 371 13.72 -9.17 8.17
CA PRO A 371 14.87 -8.83 7.34
C PRO A 371 15.35 -7.41 7.63
N ASN A 372 16.65 -7.15 7.64
CA ASN A 372 17.17 -5.78 7.64
C ASN A 372 17.22 -5.21 6.20
N ASP A 373 17.86 -4.05 5.98
CA ASP A 373 17.94 -3.45 4.64
C ASP A 373 18.54 -4.40 3.59
N GLU A 374 19.57 -5.18 3.95
CA GLU A 374 20.17 -6.19 3.05
C GLU A 374 19.22 -7.36 2.82
N GLY A 375 18.52 -7.82 3.86
CA GLY A 375 17.51 -8.86 3.73
C GLY A 375 16.35 -8.46 2.81
N TYR A 376 15.83 -7.24 2.93
CA TYR A 376 14.82 -6.71 2.01
C TYR A 376 15.35 -6.57 0.58
N ARG A 377 16.62 -6.20 0.41
CA ARG A 377 17.28 -6.21 -0.90
C ARG A 377 17.33 -7.61 -1.50
N ARG A 378 17.67 -8.64 -0.71
CA ARG A 378 17.64 -10.06 -1.16
C ARG A 378 16.24 -10.50 -1.54
N MET A 379 15.22 -10.18 -0.73
CA MET A 379 13.83 -10.45 -1.07
C MET A 379 13.45 -9.83 -2.41
N ALA A 380 13.67 -8.53 -2.57
CA ALA A 380 13.34 -7.83 -3.79
C ALA A 380 14.09 -8.41 -4.98
N ALA A 381 15.37 -8.76 -4.85
CA ALA A 381 16.20 -9.34 -5.92
C ALA A 381 15.79 -10.75 -6.33
N GLY A 382 15.31 -11.57 -5.38
CA GLY A 382 14.90 -12.95 -5.61
C GLY A 382 13.57 -13.12 -6.34
N ILE A 383 12.79 -12.05 -6.52
CA ILE A 383 11.53 -12.09 -7.26
C ILE A 383 11.80 -12.13 -8.77
N ASP A 384 11.25 -13.14 -9.44
CA ASP A 384 11.16 -13.19 -10.90
C ASP A 384 10.17 -12.14 -11.41
N LEU A 385 10.69 -11.17 -12.17
CA LEU A 385 9.91 -10.06 -12.72
C LEU A 385 8.90 -10.52 -13.79
N GLY A 386 9.13 -11.68 -14.41
CA GLY A 386 8.23 -12.28 -15.40
C GLY A 386 6.83 -12.58 -14.83
N LEU A 387 6.75 -12.94 -13.55
CA LEU A 387 5.49 -13.16 -12.83
C LEU A 387 4.60 -11.91 -12.78
N LEU A 388 5.22 -10.74 -12.89
CA LEU A 388 4.60 -9.43 -12.78
C LEU A 388 4.39 -8.75 -14.15
N GLY A 389 4.59 -9.50 -15.24
CA GLY A 389 4.41 -9.00 -16.60
C GLY A 389 5.63 -8.25 -17.15
N CYS A 390 6.74 -8.20 -16.42
CA CYS A 390 8.00 -7.63 -16.90
C CYS A 390 8.90 -8.73 -17.45
N ARG A 391 8.87 -8.92 -18.78
CA ARG A 391 9.84 -9.73 -19.50
C ARG A 391 10.94 -8.80 -19.97
N ALA A 392 12.07 -8.81 -19.27
CA ALA A 392 13.25 -8.08 -19.72
C ALA A 392 13.59 -8.54 -21.15
N ARG A 393 13.79 -7.57 -22.05
CA ARG A 393 14.16 -7.85 -23.44
C ARG A 393 15.61 -8.28 -23.56
#